data_AF-A0A7J4AZL6-F1
#
_entry.id   AF-A0A7J4AZL6-F1
#
_cell.length_a   1.000
_cell.length_b   1.000
_cell.length_c   1.000
_cell.angle_alpha   90.00
_cell.angle_beta   90.00
_cell.angle_gamma   90.00
#
_symmetry.space_group_name_H-M   'P 1'
#
loop_
_entity.id
_entity.type
_entity.pdbx_description
1 polymer ?
#
loop_
_entity_poly.entity_id
_entity_poly.type
_entity_poly.pdbx_seq_one_letter_code
_entity_poly.pdbx_strand_id
1 'polypeptide(L)'
;MKPRICVSVKTDDSERVRKAILFSQRLGANLVELRLDYAREEDYENIIRLVEGSKIGCVATVRPVYEGGVYEGDEEKRLQLFKKMLEAPFKYVDIEYGSSIRKNVVKLAKGRGVGVILSYHDWEETPSISRLERLLAEMRRHGADVYKMVTTVNNPVDEATLLSFILGHAKKMRLVCFGMGDKGIATRIVSPLLGGFMTYASYDEALAPGQVALKDMISIYRRLGAW
;
A
#
# COMPACT_ATOMS: atom_id res chain seq x y z
N MET A 1 13.20 -10.27 -13.11
CA MET A 1 12.18 -9.19 -13.16
C MET A 1 12.54 -8.19 -12.07
N LYS A 2 12.54 -6.89 -12.36
CA LYS A 2 12.82 -5.85 -11.36
C LYS A 2 11.63 -5.69 -10.40
N PRO A 3 11.79 -5.91 -9.07
CA PRO A 3 10.74 -5.71 -8.09
C PRO A 3 10.17 -4.30 -8.14
N ARG A 4 8.86 -4.16 -7.89
CA ARG A 4 8.24 -2.85 -7.74
C ARG A 4 8.19 -2.44 -6.28
N ILE A 5 8.67 -1.24 -5.97
CA ILE A 5 8.69 -0.71 -4.60
C ILE A 5 7.79 0.52 -4.51
N CYS A 6 6.90 0.53 -3.52
CA CYS A 6 6.14 1.69 -3.06
C CYS A 6 6.76 2.21 -1.77
N VAL A 7 7.06 3.49 -1.68
CA VAL A 7 7.71 4.10 -0.52
C VAL A 7 6.67 4.84 0.30
N SER A 8 6.42 4.43 1.53
CA SER A 8 5.46 5.11 2.41
C SER A 8 6.11 6.29 3.14
N VAL A 9 5.39 7.40 3.23
CA VAL A 9 5.80 8.59 3.98
C VAL A 9 4.60 9.22 4.70
N LYS A 10 4.83 9.70 5.93
CA LYS A 10 3.85 10.53 6.66
C LYS A 10 3.69 11.88 5.97
N THR A 11 2.49 12.45 6.01
CA THR A 11 2.18 13.75 5.42
C THR A 11 1.91 14.84 6.46
N ASP A 12 2.53 14.70 7.63
CA ASP A 12 2.55 15.69 8.72
C ASP A 12 3.47 16.90 8.42
N ASP A 13 4.33 16.79 7.40
CA ASP A 13 5.16 17.88 6.89
C ASP A 13 5.28 17.82 5.36
N SER A 14 4.92 18.91 4.69
CA SER A 14 5.01 19.02 3.23
C SER A 14 6.45 18.94 2.69
N GLU A 15 7.44 19.43 3.44
CA GLU A 15 8.84 19.34 3.02
C GLU A 15 9.35 17.89 3.12
N ARG A 16 8.92 17.14 4.14
CA ARG A 16 9.13 15.68 4.22
C ARG A 16 8.54 14.98 3.00
N VAL A 17 7.30 15.28 2.62
CA VAL A 17 6.66 14.70 1.42
C VAL A 17 7.46 15.00 0.16
N ARG A 18 7.83 16.26 -0.07
CA ARG A 18 8.63 16.68 -1.22
C ARG A 18 9.97 15.94 -1.28
N LYS A 19 10.68 15.83 -0.16
CA LYS A 19 11.95 15.09 -0.07
C LYS A 19 11.76 13.60 -0.34
N ALA A 20 10.70 12.98 0.19
CA ALA A 20 10.39 11.57 -0.04
C ALA A 20 10.11 11.27 -1.53
N ILE A 21 9.36 12.14 -2.21
CA ILE A 21 9.11 12.04 -3.66
C ILE A 21 10.44 12.07 -4.44
N LEU A 22 11.26 13.10 -4.22
CA LEU A 22 12.53 13.27 -4.92
C LEU A 22 13.51 12.13 -4.62
N PHE A 23 13.59 11.70 -3.36
CA PHE A 23 14.44 10.61 -2.92
C PHE A 23 14.04 9.28 -3.56
N SER A 24 12.74 8.97 -3.57
CA SER A 24 12.18 7.74 -4.15
C SER A 24 12.42 7.69 -5.66
N GLN A 25 12.21 8.82 -6.34
CA GLN A 25 12.52 8.96 -7.77
C GLN A 25 14.00 8.74 -8.05
N ARG A 26 14.91 9.36 -7.28
CA ARG A 26 16.36 9.22 -7.46
C ARG A 26 16.84 7.79 -7.26
N LEU A 27 16.27 7.06 -6.31
CA LEU A 27 16.63 5.67 -6.04
C LEU A 27 15.93 4.66 -6.97
N GLY A 28 15.01 5.11 -7.83
CA GLY A 28 14.34 4.27 -8.80
C GLY A 28 13.19 3.44 -8.23
N ALA A 29 12.57 3.89 -7.13
CA ALA A 29 11.29 3.34 -6.67
C ALA A 29 10.18 3.62 -7.69
N ASN A 30 9.07 2.89 -7.61
CA ASN A 30 8.01 2.94 -8.61
C ASN A 30 6.86 3.84 -8.20
N LEU A 31 6.58 3.91 -6.90
CA LEU A 31 5.49 4.68 -6.32
C LEU A 31 5.91 5.29 -4.99
N VAL A 32 5.20 6.33 -4.56
CA VAL A 32 5.24 6.87 -3.20
C VAL A 32 3.84 6.83 -2.63
N GLU A 33 3.66 6.20 -1.48
CA GLU A 33 2.41 6.26 -0.71
C GLU A 33 2.46 7.46 0.25
N LEU A 34 1.51 8.36 0.07
CA LEU A 34 1.26 9.48 0.95
C LEU A 34 0.22 9.06 1.98
N ARG A 35 0.65 8.91 3.23
CA ARG A 35 -0.23 8.59 4.38
C ARG A 35 -0.95 9.85 4.84
N LEU A 36 -1.98 10.21 4.08
CA LEU A 36 -2.81 11.40 4.25
C LEU A 36 -3.55 11.44 5.58
N ASP A 37 -3.69 10.30 6.27
CA ASP A 37 -4.21 10.28 7.63
C ASP A 37 -3.36 11.10 8.61
N TYR A 38 -2.08 11.37 8.32
CA TYR A 38 -1.23 12.27 9.11
C TYR A 38 -1.30 13.74 8.69
N ALA A 39 -1.95 14.08 7.57
CA ALA A 39 -2.09 15.46 7.14
C ALA A 39 -3.22 16.18 7.87
N ARG A 40 -3.03 17.48 8.10
CA ARG A 40 -4.14 18.36 8.47
C ARG A 40 -4.91 18.77 7.22
N GLU A 41 -6.17 19.16 7.38
CA GLU A 41 -7.06 19.46 6.25
C GLU A 41 -6.55 20.62 5.39
N GLU A 42 -5.97 21.64 6.02
CA GLU A 42 -5.36 22.78 5.35
C GLU A 42 -4.15 22.42 4.48
N ASP A 43 -3.50 21.29 4.74
CA ASP A 43 -2.27 20.88 4.04
C ASP A 43 -2.56 20.11 2.73
N TYR A 44 -3.80 19.65 2.50
CA TYR A 44 -4.14 18.82 1.34
C TYR A 44 -3.89 19.50 -0.01
N GLU A 45 -4.20 20.79 -0.15
CA GLU A 45 -3.96 21.53 -1.40
C GLU A 45 -2.48 21.58 -1.75
N ASN A 46 -1.63 21.81 -0.74
CA ASN A 46 -0.19 21.84 -0.94
C ASN A 46 0.34 20.45 -1.32
N ILE A 47 -0.15 19.38 -0.68
CA ILE A 47 0.19 18.01 -1.03
C ILE A 47 -0.20 17.69 -2.47
N ILE A 48 -1.39 18.08 -2.92
CA ILE A 48 -1.86 17.86 -4.30
C ILE A 48 -0.91 18.54 -5.30
N ARG A 49 -0.49 19.78 -5.04
CA ARG A 49 0.50 20.49 -5.90
C ARG A 49 1.84 19.75 -5.99
N LEU A 50 2.29 19.14 -4.89
CA LEU A 50 3.49 18.30 -4.91
C LEU A 50 3.31 17.05 -5.78
N VAL A 51 2.13 16.45 -5.80
CA VAL A 51 1.81 15.30 -6.66
C VAL A 51 1.71 15.71 -8.13
N GLU A 52 1.12 16.87 -8.45
CA GLU A 52 1.08 17.43 -9.81
C GLU A 52 2.47 17.63 -10.41
N GLY A 53 3.43 18.09 -9.60
CA GLY A 53 4.82 18.25 -10.02
C GLY A 53 5.66 16.96 -10.01
N SER A 54 5.11 15.84 -9.55
CA SER A 54 5.85 14.60 -9.36
C SER A 54 5.97 13.79 -10.65
N LYS A 55 7.18 13.28 -10.95
CA LYS A 55 7.41 12.33 -12.05
C LYS A 55 7.18 10.88 -11.64
N ILE A 56 7.14 10.59 -10.34
CA ILE A 56 6.82 9.28 -9.77
C ILE A 56 5.35 9.25 -9.39
N GLY A 57 4.66 8.14 -9.63
CA GLY A 57 3.24 8.01 -9.30
C GLY A 57 3.01 7.98 -7.79
N CYS A 58 2.02 8.72 -7.30
CA CYS A 58 1.68 8.73 -5.89
C CYS A 58 0.44 7.87 -5.58
N VAL A 59 0.39 7.31 -4.38
CA VAL A 59 -0.77 6.61 -3.80
C VAL A 59 -1.32 7.47 -2.68
N ALA A 60 -2.61 7.80 -2.72
CA ALA A 60 -3.30 8.45 -1.61
C ALA A 60 -3.88 7.38 -0.67
N THR A 61 -3.47 7.40 0.60
CA THR A 61 -3.96 6.47 1.63
C THR A 61 -4.45 7.27 2.83
N VAL A 62 -5.72 7.11 3.21
CA VAL A 62 -6.31 7.67 4.44
C VAL A 62 -6.67 6.52 5.37
N ARG A 63 -5.66 6.00 6.08
CA ARG A 63 -5.79 4.79 6.90
C ARG A 63 -6.53 5.10 8.22
N PRO A 64 -7.62 4.40 8.56
CA PRO A 64 -8.34 4.58 9.80
C PRO A 64 -7.64 3.87 10.96
N VAL A 65 -7.95 4.28 12.18
CA VAL A 65 -7.39 3.69 13.41
C VAL A 65 -7.60 2.18 13.51
N TYR A 66 -8.75 1.66 13.05
CA TYR A 66 -9.07 0.24 13.12
C TYR A 66 -8.26 -0.65 12.17
N GLU A 67 -7.52 -0.06 11.21
CA GLU A 67 -6.53 -0.77 10.39
C GLU A 67 -5.11 -0.18 10.58
N GLY A 68 -4.84 0.43 11.74
CA GLY A 68 -3.50 0.88 12.16
C GLY A 68 -3.02 2.19 11.54
N GLY A 69 -3.95 3.06 11.14
CA GLY A 69 -3.68 4.46 10.82
C GLY A 69 -4.02 5.40 11.97
N VAL A 70 -4.10 6.69 11.66
CA VAL A 70 -4.44 7.73 12.65
C VAL A 70 -5.70 8.53 12.28
N TYR A 71 -6.41 8.14 11.22
CA TYR A 71 -7.66 8.80 10.87
C TYR A 71 -8.80 8.38 11.81
N GLU A 72 -9.31 9.34 12.58
CA GLU A 72 -10.41 9.19 13.55
C GLU A 72 -11.73 9.83 13.09
N GLY A 73 -11.74 10.43 11.89
CA GLY A 73 -12.93 11.09 11.35
C GLY A 73 -14.03 10.11 10.91
N ASP A 74 -15.22 10.65 10.61
CA ASP A 74 -16.33 9.86 10.09
C ASP A 74 -16.14 9.46 8.61
N GLU A 75 -16.78 8.36 8.22
CA GLU A 75 -16.65 7.79 6.87
C GLU A 75 -17.22 8.72 5.77
N GLU A 76 -18.15 9.61 6.09
CA GLU A 76 -18.69 10.54 5.10
C GLU A 76 -17.66 11.62 4.75
N LYS A 77 -17.01 12.22 5.76
CA LYS A 77 -15.87 13.13 5.54
C LYS A 77 -14.74 12.41 4.81
N ARG A 78 -14.43 11.17 5.18
CA ARG A 78 -13.41 10.37 4.50
C ARG A 78 -13.75 10.14 3.02
N LEU A 79 -15.02 9.91 2.69
CA LEU A 79 -15.49 9.81 1.31
C LEU A 79 -15.30 11.12 0.54
N GLN A 80 -15.52 12.28 1.15
CA GLN A 80 -15.23 13.57 0.52
C GLN A 80 -13.74 13.75 0.24
N LEU A 81 -12.86 13.30 1.15
CA LEU A 81 -11.42 13.28 0.90
C LEU A 81 -11.07 12.37 -0.28
N PHE A 82 -11.64 11.17 -0.37
CA PHE A 82 -11.44 10.31 -1.54
C PHE A 82 -11.90 10.96 -2.85
N LYS A 83 -13.04 11.67 -2.86
CA LYS A 83 -13.49 12.42 -4.05
C LYS A 83 -12.44 13.44 -4.50
N LYS A 84 -11.89 14.20 -3.55
CA LYS A 84 -10.83 15.18 -3.80
C LYS A 84 -9.57 14.50 -4.36
N MET A 85 -9.14 13.38 -3.78
CA MET A 85 -7.96 12.64 -4.25
C MET A 85 -8.16 11.99 -5.63
N LEU A 86 -9.40 11.63 -5.97
CA LEU A 86 -9.77 11.11 -7.30
C LEU A 86 -9.85 12.18 -8.39
N GLU A 87 -9.78 13.47 -8.02
CA GLU A 87 -9.68 14.61 -8.95
C GLU A 87 -8.25 15.12 -9.10
N ALA A 88 -7.39 14.81 -8.13
CA ALA A 88 -5.97 15.06 -8.17
C ALA A 88 -5.22 13.97 -8.98
N PRO A 89 -3.98 14.22 -9.44
CA PRO A 89 -3.22 13.28 -10.29
C PRO A 89 -2.58 12.12 -9.50
N PHE A 90 -3.28 11.57 -8.52
CA PHE A 90 -2.86 10.33 -7.87
C PHE A 90 -2.96 9.16 -8.83
N LYS A 91 -2.01 8.23 -8.72
CA LYS A 91 -2.01 7.01 -9.54
C LYS A 91 -2.88 5.92 -8.93
N TYR A 92 -2.93 5.86 -7.60
CA TYR A 92 -3.82 4.98 -6.86
C TYR A 92 -4.43 5.70 -5.66
N VAL A 93 -5.62 5.26 -5.26
CA VAL A 93 -6.15 5.45 -3.91
C VAL A 93 -6.18 4.09 -3.19
N ASP A 94 -5.90 4.06 -1.89
CA ASP A 94 -6.01 2.87 -1.04
C ASP A 94 -7.25 3.00 -0.15
N ILE A 95 -8.17 2.03 -0.25
CA ILE A 95 -9.39 1.93 0.55
C ILE A 95 -9.50 0.54 1.16
N GLU A 96 -9.87 0.48 2.44
CA GLU A 96 -10.03 -0.77 3.18
C GLU A 96 -11.21 -1.61 2.68
N TYR A 97 -11.04 -2.93 2.63
CA TYR A 97 -12.11 -3.89 2.39
C TYR A 97 -13.17 -3.85 3.50
N GLY A 98 -12.77 -3.55 4.74
CA GLY A 98 -13.70 -3.37 5.86
C GLY A 98 -14.55 -2.09 5.77
N SER A 99 -14.10 -1.08 5.01
CA SER A 99 -14.75 0.23 4.99
C SER A 99 -16.16 0.20 4.40
N SER A 100 -17.11 0.89 5.06
CA SER A 100 -18.49 1.04 4.58
C SER A 100 -18.58 1.81 3.26
N ILE A 101 -17.65 2.72 2.98
CA ILE A 101 -17.63 3.55 1.77
C ILE A 101 -16.88 2.91 0.59
N ARG A 102 -16.29 1.71 0.75
CA ARG A 102 -15.46 1.07 -0.29
C ARG A 102 -16.14 0.95 -1.66
N LYS A 103 -17.44 0.62 -1.68
CA LYS A 103 -18.21 0.52 -2.94
C LYS A 103 -18.33 1.87 -3.63
N ASN A 104 -18.49 2.95 -2.86
CA ASN A 104 -18.57 4.31 -3.37
C ASN A 104 -17.22 4.74 -3.96
N VAL A 105 -16.12 4.52 -3.23
CA VAL A 105 -14.77 4.87 -3.70
C VAL A 105 -14.44 4.12 -5.00
N VAL A 106 -14.67 2.80 -5.04
CA VAL A 106 -14.42 2.00 -6.26
C VAL A 106 -15.28 2.48 -7.43
N LYS A 107 -16.57 2.79 -7.20
CA LYS A 107 -17.45 3.30 -8.25
C LYS A 107 -17.00 4.67 -8.76
N LEU A 108 -16.58 5.57 -7.88
CA LEU A 108 -16.14 6.92 -8.22
C LEU A 108 -14.83 6.93 -9.02
N ALA A 109 -13.93 5.98 -8.74
CA ALA A 109 -12.65 5.87 -9.44
C ALA A 109 -12.78 5.39 -10.90
N LYS A 110 -13.85 4.66 -11.23
CA LYS A 110 -14.06 4.12 -12.59
C LYS A 110 -14.06 5.24 -13.63
N GLY A 111 -13.21 5.08 -14.65
CA GLY A 111 -13.10 6.02 -15.76
C GLY A 111 -12.31 7.29 -15.47
N ARG A 112 -11.79 7.48 -14.24
CA ARG A 112 -11.00 8.68 -13.87
C ARG A 112 -9.49 8.53 -14.09
N GLY A 113 -9.02 7.37 -14.56
CA GLY A 113 -7.59 7.09 -14.72
C GLY A 113 -6.82 6.87 -13.41
N VAL A 114 -7.50 6.91 -12.26
CA VAL A 114 -6.94 6.60 -10.93
C VAL A 114 -7.32 5.17 -10.55
N GLY A 115 -6.33 4.34 -10.22
CA GLY A 115 -6.60 2.96 -9.81
C GLY A 115 -6.99 2.85 -8.34
N VAL A 116 -7.65 1.75 -7.97
CA VAL A 116 -8.00 1.46 -6.58
C VAL A 116 -7.20 0.27 -6.04
N ILE A 117 -6.51 0.49 -4.94
CA ILE A 117 -5.96 -0.55 -4.08
C ILE A 117 -7.03 -0.87 -3.03
N LEU A 118 -7.62 -2.06 -3.11
CA LEU A 118 -8.51 -2.56 -2.06
C LEU A 118 -7.67 -3.35 -1.06
N SER A 119 -7.54 -2.80 0.15
CA SER A 119 -6.60 -3.32 1.15
C SER A 119 -7.30 -4.03 2.31
N TYR A 120 -6.61 -5.00 2.90
CA TYR A 120 -7.03 -5.69 4.10
C TYR A 120 -5.80 -5.91 4.97
N HIS A 121 -5.93 -5.59 6.25
CA HIS A 121 -4.89 -5.77 7.24
C HIS A 121 -5.39 -6.65 8.39
N ASP A 122 -4.64 -7.70 8.71
CA ASP A 122 -4.86 -8.49 9.93
C ASP A 122 -3.69 -8.24 10.88
N TRP A 123 -3.94 -7.51 11.96
CA TRP A 123 -2.92 -7.08 12.91
C TRP A 123 -2.60 -8.15 13.96
N GLU A 124 -3.39 -9.21 14.05
CA GLU A 124 -3.26 -10.23 15.09
C GLU A 124 -2.58 -11.49 14.56
N GLU A 125 -3.01 -11.99 13.40
CA GLU A 125 -2.56 -13.28 12.88
C GLU A 125 -2.48 -13.33 11.35
N THR A 126 -1.93 -14.43 10.84
CA THR A 126 -2.08 -14.80 9.43
C THR A 126 -3.20 -15.83 9.32
N PRO A 127 -4.34 -15.48 8.69
CA PRO A 127 -5.43 -16.41 8.47
C PRO A 127 -4.98 -17.65 7.69
N SER A 128 -5.69 -18.77 7.89
CA SER A 128 -5.44 -19.99 7.10
C SER A 128 -5.57 -19.73 5.60
N ILE A 129 -4.86 -20.54 4.79
CA ILE A 129 -4.86 -20.40 3.32
C ILE A 129 -6.28 -20.36 2.75
N SER A 130 -7.18 -21.23 3.22
CA SER A 130 -8.57 -21.27 2.75
C SER A 130 -9.35 -19.98 3.09
N ARG A 131 -9.04 -19.34 4.23
CA ARG A 131 -9.66 -18.06 4.63
C ARG A 131 -9.11 -16.93 3.78
N LEU A 132 -7.80 -16.90 3.49
CA LEU A 132 -7.20 -15.94 2.57
C LEU A 132 -7.79 -16.06 1.15
N GLU A 133 -7.96 -17.29 0.64
CA GLU A 133 -8.56 -17.54 -0.68
C GLU A 133 -10.01 -17.06 -0.76
N ARG A 134 -10.82 -17.38 0.27
CA ARG A 134 -12.19 -16.87 0.36
C ARG A 134 -12.18 -15.34 0.37
N LEU A 135 -11.41 -14.72 1.25
CA LEU A 135 -11.32 -13.27 1.38
C LEU A 135 -10.91 -12.60 0.05
N LEU A 136 -9.92 -13.14 -0.65
CA LEU A 136 -9.51 -12.63 -1.96
C LEU A 136 -10.65 -12.76 -2.99
N ALA A 137 -11.35 -13.90 -3.02
CA ALA A 137 -12.50 -14.07 -3.89
C ALA A 137 -13.60 -13.03 -3.59
N GLU A 138 -13.81 -12.70 -2.32
CA GLU A 138 -14.77 -11.66 -1.93
C GLU A 138 -14.32 -10.25 -2.35
N MET A 139 -13.07 -9.88 -2.06
CA MET A 139 -12.46 -8.62 -2.46
C MET A 139 -12.55 -8.42 -3.99
N ARG A 140 -12.34 -9.50 -4.76
CA ARG A 140 -12.42 -9.45 -6.23
C ARG A 140 -13.78 -9.00 -6.76
N ARG A 141 -14.88 -9.34 -6.06
CA ARG A 141 -16.23 -8.94 -6.46
C ARG A 141 -16.44 -7.42 -6.46
N HIS A 142 -15.58 -6.67 -5.78
CA HIS A 142 -15.65 -5.21 -5.78
C HIS A 142 -15.05 -4.59 -7.05
N GLY A 143 -14.22 -5.31 -7.82
CA GLY A 143 -13.67 -4.81 -9.08
C GLY A 143 -12.61 -3.71 -8.92
N ALA A 144 -11.81 -3.75 -7.85
CA ALA A 144 -10.63 -2.91 -7.68
C ALA A 144 -9.47 -3.34 -8.60
N ASP A 145 -8.49 -2.46 -8.81
CA ASP A 145 -7.36 -2.69 -9.71
C ASP A 145 -6.23 -3.50 -9.07
N VAL A 146 -6.06 -3.35 -7.75
CA VAL A 146 -5.03 -4.03 -6.96
C VAL A 146 -5.67 -4.56 -5.67
N TYR A 147 -5.38 -5.80 -5.33
CA TYR A 147 -5.80 -6.41 -4.06
C TYR A 147 -4.60 -6.46 -3.13
N LYS A 148 -4.73 -5.91 -1.93
CA LYS A 148 -3.66 -5.83 -0.93
C LYS A 148 -4.08 -6.59 0.32
N MET A 149 -3.30 -7.58 0.74
CA MET A 149 -3.58 -8.43 1.91
C MET A 149 -2.31 -8.54 2.74
N VAL A 150 -2.30 -7.91 3.90
CA VAL A 150 -1.11 -7.81 4.76
C VAL A 150 -1.46 -8.27 6.16
N THR A 151 -0.78 -9.30 6.67
CA THR A 151 -1.18 -9.97 7.93
C THR A 151 0.00 -10.13 8.88
N THR A 152 -0.22 -10.25 10.18
CA THR A 152 0.86 -10.45 11.16
C THR A 152 1.42 -11.87 11.09
N VAL A 153 2.75 -12.00 10.96
CA VAL A 153 3.44 -13.29 10.95
C VAL A 153 3.94 -13.59 12.36
N ASN A 154 3.37 -14.61 13.00
CA ASN A 154 3.72 -15.02 14.36
C ASN A 154 4.68 -16.21 14.38
N ASN A 155 4.71 -17.02 13.31
CA ASN A 155 5.52 -18.23 13.23
C ASN A 155 5.88 -18.61 11.77
N PRO A 156 6.79 -19.58 11.53
CA PRO A 156 7.17 -19.97 10.18
C PRO A 156 6.04 -20.57 9.31
N VAL A 157 4.98 -21.13 9.92
CA VAL A 157 3.82 -21.66 9.19
C VAL A 157 3.01 -20.50 8.58
N ASP A 158 2.90 -19.37 9.29
CA ASP A 158 2.28 -18.16 8.77
C ASP A 158 3.05 -17.62 7.54
N GLU A 159 4.38 -17.58 7.64
CA GLU A 159 5.26 -17.19 6.53
C GLU A 159 5.06 -18.12 5.32
N ALA A 160 5.12 -19.44 5.53
CA ALA A 160 4.89 -20.41 4.45
C ALA A 160 3.50 -20.27 3.83
N THR A 161 2.48 -19.99 4.65
CA THR A 161 1.09 -19.74 4.20
C THR A 161 1.03 -18.55 3.25
N LEU A 162 1.64 -17.41 3.62
CA LEU A 162 1.67 -16.23 2.76
C LEU A 162 2.46 -16.46 1.47
N LEU A 163 3.61 -17.12 1.53
CA LEU A 163 4.42 -17.41 0.34
C LEU A 163 3.67 -18.33 -0.63
N SER A 164 3.00 -19.37 -0.11
CA SER A 164 2.13 -20.25 -0.91
C SER A 164 0.98 -19.49 -1.55
N PHE A 165 0.32 -18.61 -0.78
CA PHE A 165 -0.76 -17.76 -1.27
C PHE A 165 -0.31 -16.84 -2.42
N ILE A 166 0.85 -16.19 -2.26
CA ILE A 166 1.41 -15.31 -3.30
C ILE A 166 1.66 -16.10 -4.59
N LEU A 167 2.32 -17.27 -4.50
CA LEU A 167 2.58 -18.13 -5.66
C LEU A 167 1.30 -18.56 -6.39
N GLY A 168 0.23 -18.87 -5.65
CA GLY A 168 -1.05 -19.31 -6.20
C GLY A 168 -1.84 -18.22 -6.94
N HIS A 169 -1.63 -16.95 -6.61
CA HIS A 169 -2.53 -15.86 -7.03
C HIS A 169 -1.87 -14.68 -7.74
N ALA A 170 -0.60 -14.35 -7.44
CA ALA A 170 0.01 -13.09 -7.89
C ALA A 170 0.23 -13.00 -9.41
N LYS A 171 0.26 -14.13 -10.13
CA LYS A 171 0.30 -14.15 -11.61
C LYS A 171 -1.07 -13.96 -12.26
N LYS A 172 -2.16 -14.13 -11.51
CA LYS A 172 -3.55 -14.09 -12.02
C LYS A 172 -4.18 -12.70 -11.89
N MET A 173 -3.62 -11.85 -11.03
CA MET A 173 -4.11 -10.51 -10.73
C MET A 173 -3.03 -9.68 -10.05
N ARG A 174 -3.25 -8.38 -9.91
CA ARG A 174 -2.33 -7.49 -9.19
C ARG A 174 -2.52 -7.67 -7.68
N LEU A 175 -1.70 -8.53 -7.09
CA LEU A 175 -1.73 -8.85 -5.67
C LEU A 175 -0.54 -8.22 -4.95
N VAL A 176 -0.79 -7.43 -3.91
CA VAL A 176 0.19 -7.05 -2.90
C VAL A 176 -0.05 -7.90 -1.67
N CYS A 177 0.87 -8.80 -1.34
CA CYS A 177 0.70 -9.64 -0.16
C CYS A 177 2.05 -9.94 0.49
N PHE A 178 2.12 -9.75 1.80
CA PHE A 178 3.28 -10.03 2.64
C PHE A 178 2.88 -9.87 4.12
N GLY A 179 3.78 -10.29 5.01
CA GLY A 179 3.62 -10.25 6.45
C GLY A 179 4.10 -8.98 7.13
N MET A 180 3.44 -8.62 8.23
CA MET A 180 3.90 -7.64 9.22
C MET A 180 4.76 -8.30 10.29
N GLY A 181 5.53 -7.45 11.00
CA GLY A 181 6.41 -7.84 12.08
C GLY A 181 7.76 -8.35 11.58
N ASP A 182 8.71 -8.53 12.50
CA ASP A 182 10.08 -8.92 12.14
C ASP A 182 10.14 -10.27 11.44
N LYS A 183 9.27 -11.20 11.85
CA LYS A 183 9.11 -12.51 11.20
C LYS A 183 8.51 -12.41 9.80
N GLY A 184 7.81 -11.32 9.47
CA GLY A 184 7.22 -11.08 8.16
C GLY A 184 8.18 -10.44 7.14
N ILE A 185 9.35 -9.94 7.56
CA ILE A 185 10.29 -9.20 6.69
C ILE A 185 10.68 -10.01 5.44
N ALA A 186 10.93 -11.31 5.59
CA ALA A 186 11.31 -12.19 4.48
C ALA A 186 10.20 -12.23 3.41
N THR A 187 8.94 -12.40 3.81
CA THR A 187 7.81 -12.38 2.88
C THR A 187 7.66 -11.03 2.16
N ARG A 188 7.92 -9.90 2.84
CA ARG A 188 7.91 -8.54 2.24
C ARG A 188 8.95 -8.39 1.14
N ILE A 189 10.14 -8.93 1.37
CA ILE A 189 11.25 -8.92 0.39
C ILE A 189 10.91 -9.81 -0.80
N VAL A 190 10.47 -11.03 -0.53
CA VAL A 190 10.33 -12.07 -1.56
C VAL A 190 9.05 -11.94 -2.38
N SER A 191 7.97 -11.36 -1.83
CA SER A 191 6.68 -11.21 -2.50
C SER A 191 6.75 -10.75 -3.97
N PRO A 192 7.39 -9.62 -4.32
CA PRO A 192 7.47 -9.19 -5.72
C PRO A 192 8.34 -10.11 -6.59
N LEU A 193 9.28 -10.86 -6.01
CA LEU A 193 10.07 -11.87 -6.73
C LEU A 193 9.21 -13.10 -7.11
N LEU A 194 8.18 -13.40 -6.32
CA LEU A 194 7.21 -14.47 -6.59
C LEU A 194 6.05 -14.03 -7.51
N GLY A 195 6.08 -12.79 -8.01
CA GLY A 195 5.06 -12.22 -8.89
C GLY A 195 4.12 -11.23 -8.21
N GLY A 196 4.31 -10.94 -6.92
CA GLY A 196 3.61 -9.87 -6.22
C GLY A 196 3.71 -8.54 -6.98
N PHE A 197 2.62 -7.79 -7.02
CA PHE A 197 2.50 -6.58 -7.81
C PHE A 197 3.51 -5.50 -7.38
N MET A 198 3.71 -5.33 -6.08
CA MET A 198 4.71 -4.46 -5.47
C MET A 198 4.92 -4.82 -4.00
N THR A 199 5.96 -4.27 -3.40
CA THR A 199 6.21 -4.29 -1.94
C THR A 199 6.29 -2.87 -1.39
N TYR A 200 6.28 -2.74 -0.06
CA TYR A 200 6.35 -1.46 0.63
C TYR A 200 7.64 -1.31 1.44
N ALA A 201 8.28 -0.16 1.29
CA ALA A 201 9.46 0.26 2.04
C ALA A 201 9.22 1.61 2.74
N SER A 202 9.98 1.92 3.79
CA SER A 202 9.92 3.23 4.43
C SER A 202 10.84 4.25 3.73
N TYR A 203 10.43 5.52 3.73
CA TYR A 203 11.31 6.64 3.39
C TYR A 203 12.33 6.89 4.51
N ASP A 204 11.81 7.14 5.71
CA ASP A 204 12.55 7.35 6.95
C ASP A 204 12.03 6.38 8.04
N GLU A 205 10.94 6.74 8.70
CA GLU A 205 10.32 5.97 9.77
C GLU A 205 9.47 4.84 9.21
N ALA A 206 9.52 3.68 9.88
CA ALA A 206 8.61 2.58 9.59
C ALA A 206 7.17 2.96 10.01
N LEU A 207 6.22 2.86 9.08
CA LEU A 207 4.79 3.13 9.32
C LEU A 207 3.96 1.86 9.54
N ALA A 208 4.61 0.69 9.48
CA ALA A 208 4.05 -0.59 9.83
C ALA A 208 5.17 -1.53 10.33
N PRO A 209 4.87 -2.48 11.22
CA PRO A 209 5.87 -3.42 11.74
C PRO A 209 6.57 -4.21 10.63
N GLY A 210 7.90 -4.33 10.73
CA GLY A 210 8.73 -5.02 9.74
C GLY A 210 8.89 -4.28 8.40
N GLN A 211 8.60 -2.97 8.31
CA GLN A 211 8.98 -2.18 7.14
C GLN A 211 10.50 -1.98 7.07
N VAL A 212 11.06 -2.22 5.89
CA VAL A 212 12.47 -2.07 5.58
C VAL A 212 12.69 -0.73 4.87
N ALA A 213 13.76 -0.02 5.19
CA ALA A 213 14.08 1.24 4.53
C ALA A 213 14.37 1.03 3.04
N LEU A 214 14.00 1.99 2.18
CA LEU A 214 14.15 1.87 0.73
C LEU A 214 15.59 1.51 0.29
N LYS A 215 16.60 2.10 0.94
CA LYS A 215 18.01 1.82 0.62
C LYS A 215 18.38 0.37 0.90
N ASP A 216 17.90 -0.18 2.01
CA ASP A 216 18.17 -1.56 2.41
C ASP A 216 17.43 -2.54 1.51
N MET A 217 16.17 -2.23 1.17
CA MET A 217 15.37 -2.99 0.20
C MET A 217 16.11 -3.12 -1.15
N ILE A 218 16.65 -2.01 -1.65
CA ILE A 218 17.43 -1.96 -2.89
C ILE A 218 18.74 -2.74 -2.75
N SER A 219 19.44 -2.60 -1.63
CA SER A 219 20.67 -3.33 -1.34
C SER A 219 20.44 -4.85 -1.38
N ILE A 220 19.36 -5.31 -0.76
CA ILE A 220 18.94 -6.72 -0.77
C ILE A 220 18.65 -7.18 -2.20
N TYR A 221 17.84 -6.42 -2.96
CA TYR A 221 17.53 -6.80 -4.34
C TYR A 221 18.74 -6.79 -5.27
N ARG A 222 19.72 -5.90 -5.07
CA ARG A 222 21.00 -5.96 -5.80
C ARG A 222 21.77 -7.24 -5.51
N ARG A 223 21.84 -7.66 -4.23
CA ARG A 223 22.49 -8.91 -3.83
C ARG A 223 21.78 -10.15 -4.40
N LEU A 224 20.47 -10.06 -4.61
CA LEU A 224 19.67 -11.10 -5.28
C LEU A 224 19.71 -11.01 -6.81
N GLY A 225 20.46 -10.08 -7.41
CA GLY A 225 20.53 -9.90 -8.87
C GLY A 225 19.22 -9.40 -9.50
N ALA A 226 18.37 -8.74 -8.72
CA ALA A 226 17.02 -8.35 -9.09
C ALA A 226 16.80 -6.83 -9.24
N TRP A 227 17.84 -5.98 -9.09
CA TRP A 227 17.69 -4.51 -9.09
C TRP A 227 18.62 -3.76 -10.04
#